data_AF-A0A2G5T6N3-F1
#
_entry.id   AF-A0A2G5T6N3-F1
#
_cell.length_a   1.000
_cell.length_b   1.000
_cell.length_c   1.000
_cell.angle_alpha   90.00
_cell.angle_beta   90.00
_cell.angle_gamma   90.00
#
_symmetry.space_group_name_H-M   'P 1'
#
loop_
_entity.id
_entity.type
_entity.pdbx_description
1 polymer ?
#
loop_
_entity_poly.entity_id
_entity_poly.type
_entity_poly.pdbx_seq_one_letter_code
_entity_poly.pdbx_strand_id
1 'polypeptide(L)'
;MIECSRQKILIFLAILAILLLYFVIPELGWFKKDEKKLENNVPECIPLFDKANKMITEAMNSSATILHSPEVYRNISARCEEAIECVENSPTSMKFYTLDGKYNPCIFFVFYQGPFATCADKLIAKVGAQIPCIEAVFHDRFENKTEKCEAWNKSRPCIVRSILNSCETERLGNGKKQGKPDFYSEMYNLTPALCIDL
;
A
#
# COMPACT_ATOMS: atom_id res chain seq x y z
N MET A 1 -65.52 -13.73 -7.07
CA MET A 1 -64.59 -13.33 -8.15
C MET A 1 -64.44 -11.81 -8.11
N ILE A 2 -63.42 -11.26 -7.44
CA ILE A 2 -62.73 -9.94 -7.64
C ILE A 2 -61.65 -9.91 -6.53
N GLU A 3 -60.66 -10.78 -6.59
CA GLU A 3 -59.56 -10.81 -5.58
C GLU A 3 -58.19 -10.68 -6.26
N CYS A 4 -58.10 -11.20 -7.49
CA CYS A 4 -56.88 -11.20 -8.31
C CYS A 4 -56.49 -9.82 -8.91
N SER A 5 -57.38 -8.82 -8.84
CA SER A 5 -57.12 -7.46 -9.37
C SER A 5 -56.47 -6.55 -8.32
N ARG A 6 -56.93 -6.62 -7.07
CA ARG A 6 -56.48 -5.74 -5.98
C ARG A 6 -55.03 -6.03 -5.55
N GLN A 7 -54.63 -7.30 -5.57
CA GLN A 7 -53.27 -7.72 -5.24
C GLN A 7 -52.25 -7.26 -6.29
N LYS A 8 -52.61 -7.30 -7.59
CA LYS A 8 -51.76 -6.80 -8.67
C LYS A 8 -51.58 -5.28 -8.61
N ILE A 9 -52.63 -4.55 -8.24
CA ILE A 9 -52.56 -3.09 -8.05
C ILE A 9 -51.67 -2.74 -6.86
N LEU A 10 -51.77 -3.46 -5.74
CA LEU A 10 -50.89 -3.25 -4.57
C LEU A 10 -49.43 -3.53 -4.87
N ILE A 11 -49.13 -4.59 -5.64
CA ILE A 11 -47.75 -4.90 -6.08
C ILE A 11 -47.24 -3.81 -7.00
N PHE A 12 -48.06 -3.32 -7.94
CA PHE A 12 -47.66 -2.26 -8.85
C PHE A 12 -47.38 -0.94 -8.12
N LEU A 13 -48.20 -0.59 -7.13
CA LEU A 13 -47.98 0.58 -6.27
C LEU A 13 -46.72 0.44 -5.41
N ALA A 14 -46.43 -0.76 -4.89
CA ALA A 14 -45.21 -1.03 -4.13
C ALA A 14 -43.95 -0.89 -5.01
N ILE A 15 -43.98 -1.40 -6.24
CA ILE A 15 -42.88 -1.26 -7.21
C ILE A 15 -42.69 0.22 -7.58
N LEU A 16 -43.78 0.96 -7.80
CA LEU A 16 -43.72 2.39 -8.11
C LEU A 16 -43.13 3.20 -6.95
N ALA A 17 -43.48 2.86 -5.71
CA ALA A 17 -42.92 3.49 -4.51
C ALA A 17 -41.42 3.19 -4.34
N ILE A 18 -40.99 1.95 -4.62
CA ILE A 18 -39.57 1.58 -4.61
C ILE A 18 -38.81 2.32 -5.70
N LEU A 19 -39.36 2.41 -6.91
CA LEU A 19 -38.76 3.18 -8.01
C LEU A 19 -38.66 4.67 -7.67
N LEU A 20 -39.70 5.26 -7.08
CA LEU A 20 -39.65 6.65 -6.62
C LEU A 20 -38.61 6.85 -5.52
N LEU A 21 -38.48 5.93 -4.56
CA LEU A 21 -37.39 5.99 -3.58
C LEU A 21 -36.02 5.88 -4.27
N TYR A 22 -35.85 5.00 -5.26
CA TYR A 22 -34.59 4.84 -5.99
C TYR A 22 -34.23 6.06 -6.86
N PHE A 23 -35.20 6.73 -7.47
CA PHE A 23 -34.97 7.84 -8.41
C PHE A 23 -35.04 9.23 -7.77
N VAL A 24 -35.86 9.44 -6.73
CA VAL A 24 -36.07 10.76 -6.10
C VAL A 24 -35.08 11.01 -4.96
N ILE A 25 -34.65 9.97 -4.23
CA ILE A 25 -33.65 10.12 -3.14
C ILE A 25 -32.28 10.64 -3.66
N PRO A 26 -31.76 10.18 -4.82
CA PRO A 26 -30.52 10.74 -5.38
C PRO A 26 -30.63 12.22 -5.75
N GLU A 27 -31.77 12.67 -6.27
CA GLU A 27 -31.96 14.07 -6.68
C GLU A 27 -32.20 15.04 -5.52
N LEU A 28 -32.82 14.59 -4.43
CA LEU A 28 -33.06 15.39 -3.22
C LEU A 28 -31.77 15.79 -2.47
N GLY A 29 -30.59 15.35 -2.92
CA GLY A 29 -29.31 15.83 -2.42
C GLY A 29 -29.01 15.46 -0.97
N TRP A 30 -29.73 14.51 -0.39
CA TRP A 30 -29.46 14.00 0.97
C TRP A 30 -28.07 13.35 1.07
N PHE A 31 -27.54 12.82 -0.04
CA PHE A 31 -26.15 12.34 -0.13
C PHE A 31 -25.11 13.43 -0.44
N LYS A 32 -25.51 14.60 -0.98
CA LYS A 32 -24.56 15.70 -1.27
C LYS A 32 -23.99 16.35 -0.02
N LYS A 33 -24.69 16.24 1.11
CA LYS A 33 -24.27 16.81 2.39
C LYS A 33 -23.07 16.06 3.00
N ASP A 34 -22.93 14.78 2.69
CA ASP A 34 -21.78 13.97 3.12
C ASP A 34 -20.59 14.11 2.16
N GLU A 35 -20.85 14.27 0.85
CA GLU A 35 -19.83 14.52 -0.18
C GLU A 35 -19.09 15.86 0.04
N LYS A 36 -19.81 16.94 0.37
CA LYS A 36 -19.20 18.25 0.65
C LYS A 36 -18.41 18.32 1.96
N LYS A 37 -18.62 17.37 2.88
CA LYS A 37 -17.83 17.27 4.11
C LYS A 37 -16.56 16.43 3.89
N LEU A 38 -16.57 15.57 2.86
CA LEU A 38 -15.46 14.73 2.40
C LEU A 38 -14.38 15.52 1.64
N GLU A 39 -14.75 16.55 0.86
CA GLU A 39 -13.79 17.36 0.08
C GLU A 39 -12.88 18.26 0.93
N ASN A 40 -13.28 18.65 2.15
CA ASN A 40 -12.59 19.75 2.86
C ASN A 40 -11.35 19.35 3.66
N ASN A 41 -11.12 18.06 3.94
CA ASN A 41 -9.99 17.58 4.76
C ASN A 41 -9.05 16.59 4.02
N VAL A 42 -9.23 16.46 2.70
CA VAL A 42 -8.45 15.61 1.79
C VAL A 42 -7.26 16.34 1.11
N PRO A 43 -7.26 17.68 0.90
CA PRO A 43 -6.16 18.36 0.20
C PRO A 43 -4.83 18.45 0.96
N GLU A 44 -4.81 18.41 2.30
CA GLU A 44 -3.60 18.74 3.08
C GLU A 44 -2.58 17.61 3.18
N CYS A 45 -3.01 16.34 3.22
CA CYS A 45 -2.09 15.20 3.32
C CYS A 45 -1.50 14.75 1.98
N ILE A 46 -2.18 15.05 0.85
CA ILE A 46 -1.74 14.66 -0.50
C ILE A 46 -0.32 15.18 -0.81
N PRO A 47 0.01 16.47 -0.57
CA PRO A 47 1.36 16.99 -0.79
C PRO A 47 2.46 16.25 -0.01
N LEU A 48 2.14 15.67 1.16
CA LEU A 48 3.11 14.90 1.95
C LEU A 48 3.45 13.58 1.26
N PHE A 49 2.45 12.87 0.74
CA PHE A 49 2.68 11.67 -0.06
C PHE A 49 3.39 11.97 -1.38
N ASP A 50 3.01 13.03 -2.09
CA ASP A 50 3.68 13.41 -3.34
C ASP A 50 5.17 13.65 -3.13
N LYS A 51 5.51 14.35 -2.04
CA LYS A 51 6.90 14.61 -1.65
C LYS A 51 7.66 13.32 -1.33
N ALA A 52 7.06 12.42 -0.54
CA ALA A 52 7.68 11.15 -0.18
C ALA A 52 7.87 10.24 -1.41
N ASN A 53 6.85 10.14 -2.27
CA ASN A 53 6.89 9.36 -3.51
C ASN A 53 7.95 9.87 -4.48
N LYS A 54 8.15 11.19 -4.56
CA LYS A 54 9.24 11.78 -5.34
C LYS A 54 10.61 11.33 -4.82
N MET A 55 10.84 11.38 -3.50
CA MET A 55 12.10 10.93 -2.90
C MET A 55 12.35 9.45 -3.13
N ILE A 56 11.30 8.62 -3.04
CA ILE A 56 11.37 7.18 -3.34
C ILE A 56 11.77 6.98 -4.80
N THR A 57 11.09 7.66 -5.72
CA THR A 57 11.36 7.55 -7.16
C THR A 57 12.81 7.92 -7.49
N GLU A 58 13.29 9.02 -6.92
CA GLU A 58 14.69 9.47 -7.07
C GLU A 58 15.67 8.40 -6.57
N ALA A 59 15.46 7.87 -5.35
CA ALA A 59 16.33 6.85 -4.77
C ALA A 59 16.35 5.54 -5.58
N MET A 60 15.20 5.10 -6.09
CA MET A 60 15.10 3.86 -6.88
C MET A 60 15.72 4.02 -8.28
N ASN A 61 15.60 5.21 -8.87
CA ASN A 61 16.16 5.50 -10.20
C ASN A 61 17.68 5.68 -10.17
N SER A 62 18.23 6.35 -9.14
CA SER A 62 19.66 6.67 -9.07
C SER A 62 20.55 5.53 -8.58
N SER A 63 19.97 4.52 -7.92
CA SER A 63 20.70 3.39 -7.36
C SER A 63 21.12 2.38 -8.44
N ALA A 64 22.22 1.65 -8.31
CA ALA A 64 22.52 0.48 -9.14
C ALA A 64 22.25 -0.87 -8.41
N THR A 65 21.76 -0.78 -7.16
CA THR A 65 21.21 -1.86 -6.34
C THR A 65 19.67 -1.76 -6.27
N ILE A 66 18.95 -2.86 -5.97
CA ILE A 66 17.48 -2.80 -5.78
C ILE A 66 17.13 -2.25 -4.38
N LEU A 67 17.77 -2.77 -3.33
CA LEU A 67 17.62 -2.28 -1.96
C LEU A 67 18.97 -2.03 -1.31
N HIS A 68 19.08 -0.90 -0.61
CA HIS A 68 20.23 -0.56 0.24
C HIS A 68 19.99 -0.94 1.70
N SER A 69 21.01 -0.73 2.54
CA SER A 69 20.83 -0.77 3.98
C SER A 69 19.67 0.14 4.43
N PRO A 70 18.85 -0.29 5.40
CA PRO A 70 17.73 0.48 5.91
C PRO A 70 18.04 1.95 6.25
N GLU A 71 19.24 2.24 6.76
CA GLU A 71 19.65 3.59 7.15
C GLU A 71 19.66 4.58 5.98
N VAL A 72 19.94 4.11 4.75
CA VAL A 72 19.89 4.96 3.55
C VAL A 72 18.48 5.54 3.33
N TYR A 73 17.45 4.84 3.77
CA TYR A 73 16.07 5.24 3.62
C TYR A 73 15.51 6.02 4.82
N ARG A 74 16.32 6.37 5.83
CA ARG A 74 15.84 7.04 7.06
C ARG A 74 15.01 8.29 6.79
N ASN A 75 15.47 9.14 5.88
CA ASN A 75 14.75 10.38 5.53
C ASN A 75 13.47 10.12 4.73
N ILE A 76 13.46 9.07 3.89
CA ILE A 76 12.26 8.63 3.16
C ILE A 76 11.24 8.09 4.17
N SER A 77 11.68 7.22 5.09
CA SER A 77 10.84 6.65 6.15
C SER A 77 10.18 7.75 6.99
N ALA A 78 10.96 8.71 7.50
CA ALA A 78 10.41 9.80 8.33
C ALA A 78 9.36 10.65 7.60
N ARG A 79 9.53 10.89 6.29
CA ARG A 79 8.53 11.61 5.47
C ARG A 79 7.29 10.78 5.22
N CYS A 80 7.46 9.48 5.06
CA CYS A 80 6.36 8.55 4.93
C CYS A 80 5.55 8.41 6.23
N GLU A 81 6.21 8.39 7.39
CA GLU A 81 5.54 8.44 8.70
C GLU A 81 4.70 9.70 8.85
N GLU A 82 5.26 10.88 8.55
CA GLU A 82 4.54 12.16 8.57
C GLU A 82 3.27 12.12 7.70
N ALA A 83 3.36 11.54 6.50
CA ALA A 83 2.24 11.43 5.59
C ALA A 83 1.17 10.43 6.08
N ILE A 84 1.59 9.31 6.66
CA ILE A 84 0.70 8.30 7.24
C ILE A 84 0.00 8.85 8.49
N GLU A 85 0.72 9.50 9.39
CA GLU A 85 0.16 10.14 10.59
C GLU A 85 -0.87 11.22 10.25
N CYS A 86 -0.66 11.99 9.19
CA CYS A 86 -1.63 12.97 8.70
C CYS A 86 -2.99 12.31 8.36
N VAL A 87 -2.95 11.13 7.73
CA VAL A 87 -4.13 10.35 7.38
C VAL A 87 -4.79 9.73 8.61
N GLU A 88 -4.00 9.14 9.52
CA GLU A 88 -4.51 8.47 10.72
C GLU A 88 -5.18 9.43 11.70
N ASN A 89 -4.69 10.66 11.80
CA ASN A 89 -5.24 11.71 12.67
C ASN A 89 -6.36 12.51 12.01
N SER A 90 -6.71 12.22 10.75
CA SER A 90 -7.80 12.89 10.06
C SER A 90 -9.16 12.42 10.60
N PRO A 91 -10.11 13.34 10.89
CA PRO A 91 -11.44 12.99 11.39
C PRO A 91 -12.32 12.28 10.35
N THR A 92 -11.84 12.15 9.12
CA THR A 92 -12.51 11.50 8.01
C THR A 92 -11.86 10.12 7.85
N SER A 93 -12.63 9.02 7.91
CA SER A 93 -12.08 7.67 7.75
C SER A 93 -11.57 7.49 6.32
N MET A 94 -10.32 7.89 6.09
CA MET A 94 -9.58 7.86 4.83
C MET A 94 -9.21 6.43 4.38
N LYS A 95 -9.95 5.41 4.83
CA LYS A 95 -9.75 4.02 4.38
C LYS A 95 -9.73 3.90 2.86
N PHE A 96 -10.43 4.79 2.16
CA PHE A 96 -10.58 4.75 0.70
C PHE A 96 -9.62 5.66 -0.07
N TYR A 97 -8.98 6.66 0.54
CA TYR A 97 -8.30 7.70 -0.24
C TYR A 97 -6.89 7.35 -0.72
N THR A 98 -6.16 6.45 -0.05
CA THR A 98 -4.74 6.20 -0.43
C THR A 98 -4.16 4.85 0.00
N LEU A 99 -4.95 3.95 0.59
CA LEU A 99 -4.47 2.60 0.97
C LEU A 99 -4.84 1.53 -0.06
N ASP A 100 -6.05 1.58 -0.64
CA ASP A 100 -6.53 0.59 -1.61
C ASP A 100 -6.34 1.01 -3.08
N GLY A 101 -6.04 2.28 -3.33
CA GLY A 101 -5.82 2.82 -4.67
C GLY A 101 -4.41 2.56 -5.22
N LYS A 102 -3.94 1.30 -5.21
CA LYS A 102 -2.76 0.88 -6.00
C LYS A 102 -1.43 1.56 -5.56
N TYR A 103 -0.90 1.10 -4.43
CA TYR A 103 0.51 1.17 -4.00
C TYR A 103 1.05 2.52 -3.52
N ASN A 104 0.86 2.75 -2.22
CA ASN A 104 1.66 3.73 -1.50
C ASN A 104 2.98 3.08 -1.04
N PRO A 105 4.13 3.36 -1.67
CA PRO A 105 5.40 2.75 -1.29
C PRO A 105 5.85 3.14 0.12
N CYS A 106 5.25 4.17 0.73
CA CYS A 106 5.59 4.58 2.07
C CYS A 106 5.44 3.50 3.12
N ILE A 107 4.41 2.64 3.02
CA ILE A 107 4.21 1.57 4.01
C ILE A 107 5.42 0.62 4.02
N PHE A 108 5.95 0.30 2.84
CA PHE A 108 7.17 -0.50 2.72
C PHE A 108 8.37 0.19 3.36
N PHE A 109 8.63 1.48 3.05
CA PHE A 109 9.85 2.14 3.57
C PHE A 109 9.81 2.37 5.08
N VAL A 110 8.64 2.62 5.65
CA VAL A 110 8.45 2.67 7.12
C VAL A 110 8.69 1.30 7.75
N PHE A 111 8.13 0.25 7.17
CA PHE A 111 8.38 -1.11 7.63
C PHE A 111 9.87 -1.50 7.50
N TYR A 112 10.50 -1.17 6.37
CA TYR A 112 11.86 -1.55 6.01
C TYR A 112 12.91 -0.88 6.90
N GLN A 113 12.73 0.42 7.20
CA GLN A 113 13.59 1.12 8.15
C GLN A 113 13.31 0.67 9.59
N GLY A 114 12.05 0.58 10.00
CA GLY A 114 11.72 0.35 11.40
C GLY A 114 11.74 -1.14 11.76
N PRO A 115 10.56 -1.80 11.85
CA PRO A 115 10.45 -3.19 12.29
C PRO A 115 11.40 -4.16 11.58
N PHE A 116 11.61 -3.99 10.27
CA PHE A 116 12.35 -4.96 9.47
C PHE A 116 13.87 -4.72 9.41
N ALA A 117 14.40 -3.60 9.93
CA ALA A 117 15.80 -3.24 9.70
C ALA A 117 16.80 -4.32 10.12
N THR A 118 16.64 -4.90 11.31
CA THR A 118 17.56 -5.95 11.79
C THR A 118 17.55 -7.19 10.90
N CYS A 119 16.37 -7.54 10.34
CA CYS A 119 16.27 -8.62 9.37
C CYS A 119 16.94 -8.25 8.05
N ALA A 120 16.71 -7.03 7.55
CA ALA A 120 17.38 -6.54 6.35
C ALA A 120 18.91 -6.60 6.48
N ASP A 121 19.48 -6.16 7.61
CA ASP A 121 20.92 -6.23 7.86
C ASP A 121 21.44 -7.67 7.84
N LYS A 122 20.70 -8.63 8.41
CA LYS A 122 21.04 -10.07 8.34
C LYS A 122 21.04 -10.62 6.92
N LEU A 123 20.15 -10.15 6.06
CA LEU A 123 20.09 -10.57 4.66
C LEU A 123 21.23 -9.94 3.86
N ILE A 124 21.52 -8.65 4.08
CA ILE A 124 22.62 -7.92 3.44
C ILE A 124 23.96 -8.58 3.81
N ALA A 125 24.14 -9.01 5.06
CA ALA A 125 25.34 -9.73 5.50
C ALA A 125 25.56 -11.08 4.77
N LYS A 126 24.58 -11.59 4.02
CA LYS A 126 24.69 -12.80 3.19
C LYS A 126 25.05 -12.52 1.73
N VAL A 127 25.27 -11.26 1.34
CA VAL A 127 25.88 -10.94 0.05
C VAL A 127 27.28 -11.57 0.00
N GLY A 128 27.61 -12.22 -1.11
CA GLY A 128 28.80 -13.07 -1.28
C GLY A 128 28.57 -14.55 -0.93
N ALA A 129 27.46 -14.92 -0.29
CA ALA A 129 27.15 -16.31 0.06
C ALA A 129 26.56 -17.14 -1.08
N GLN A 130 26.60 -16.62 -2.32
CA GLN A 130 26.08 -17.28 -3.53
C GLN A 130 24.58 -17.60 -3.48
N ILE A 131 23.79 -16.82 -2.72
CA ILE A 131 22.33 -16.92 -2.70
C ILE A 131 21.79 -16.00 -3.80
N PRO A 132 21.34 -16.51 -4.97
CA PRO A 132 21.17 -15.69 -6.17
C PRO A 132 20.22 -14.51 -6.01
N CYS A 133 19.18 -14.65 -5.18
CA CYS A 133 18.23 -13.57 -4.93
C CYS A 133 18.76 -12.50 -3.97
N ILE A 134 19.60 -12.87 -3.00
CA ILE A 134 20.26 -11.90 -2.11
C ILE A 134 21.25 -11.07 -2.92
N GLU A 135 22.05 -11.74 -3.77
CA GLU A 135 22.90 -11.05 -4.75
C GLU A 135 22.08 -10.13 -5.66
N ALA A 136 20.96 -10.63 -6.17
CA ALA A 136 20.12 -9.84 -7.06
C ALA A 136 19.48 -8.61 -6.40
N VAL A 137 19.23 -8.62 -5.09
CA VAL A 137 18.55 -7.51 -4.42
C VAL A 137 19.52 -6.51 -3.83
N PHE A 138 20.62 -6.98 -3.23
CA PHE A 138 21.51 -6.17 -2.41
C PHE A 138 22.88 -5.90 -3.03
N HIS A 139 23.24 -6.59 -4.13
CA HIS A 139 24.48 -6.30 -4.85
C HIS A 139 24.27 -5.20 -5.89
N ASP A 140 25.29 -4.36 -6.05
CA ASP A 140 25.35 -3.31 -7.06
C ASP A 140 25.69 -3.96 -8.42
N ARG A 141 24.75 -3.93 -9.38
CA ARG A 141 24.96 -4.54 -10.70
C ARG A 141 23.98 -4.11 -11.80
N PHE A 142 23.01 -3.26 -11.53
CA PHE A 142 21.98 -2.91 -12.51
C PHE A 142 22.22 -1.53 -13.10
N GLU A 143 22.17 -1.46 -14.42
CA GLU A 143 22.41 -0.21 -15.15
C GLU A 143 21.11 0.58 -15.39
N ASN A 144 19.96 -0.10 -15.40
CA ASN A 144 18.68 0.53 -15.70
C ASN A 144 17.52 0.00 -14.82
N LYS A 145 16.41 0.73 -14.86
CA LYS A 145 15.20 0.45 -14.06
C LYS A 145 14.49 -0.84 -14.48
N THR A 146 14.44 -1.13 -15.78
CA THR A 146 13.78 -2.32 -16.34
C THR A 146 14.40 -3.61 -15.79
N GLU A 147 15.72 -3.71 -15.85
CA GLU A 147 16.46 -4.86 -15.32
C GLU A 147 16.24 -5.06 -13.83
N LYS A 148 16.20 -3.98 -13.04
CA LYS A 148 15.89 -4.09 -11.60
C LYS A 148 14.50 -4.64 -11.37
N CYS A 149 13.50 -4.13 -12.09
CA CYS A 149 12.11 -4.59 -11.96
C CYS A 149 12.00 -6.09 -12.31
N GLU A 150 12.62 -6.53 -13.41
CA GLU A 150 12.64 -7.94 -13.81
C GLU A 150 13.36 -8.82 -12.78
N ALA A 151 14.54 -8.38 -12.33
CA ALA A 151 15.34 -9.10 -11.34
C ALA A 151 14.63 -9.21 -10.00
N TRP A 152 13.95 -8.15 -9.55
CA TRP A 152 13.11 -8.17 -8.36
C TRP A 152 11.99 -9.20 -8.47
N ASN A 153 11.21 -9.15 -9.56
CA ASN A 153 10.10 -10.07 -9.81
C ASN A 153 10.56 -11.54 -9.80
N LYS A 154 11.70 -11.84 -10.42
CA LYS A 154 12.31 -13.17 -10.41
C LYS A 154 12.84 -13.58 -9.03
N SER A 155 13.34 -12.62 -8.26
CA SER A 155 13.95 -12.87 -6.95
C SER A 155 12.93 -13.03 -5.82
N ARG A 156 11.71 -12.50 -5.99
CA ARG A 156 10.68 -12.44 -4.95
C ARG A 156 10.41 -13.76 -4.23
N PRO A 157 10.19 -14.92 -4.90
CA PRO A 157 9.95 -16.19 -4.20
C PRO A 157 11.14 -16.63 -3.34
N CYS A 158 12.36 -16.36 -3.81
CA CYS A 158 13.59 -16.69 -3.10
C CYS A 158 13.82 -15.74 -1.92
N ILE A 159 13.60 -14.44 -2.09
CA ILE A 159 13.73 -13.45 -1.00
C ILE A 159 12.78 -13.76 0.15
N VAL A 160 11.51 -14.05 -0.16
CA VAL A 160 10.53 -14.49 0.83
C VAL A 160 11.05 -15.67 1.64
N ARG A 161 11.60 -16.70 0.97
CA ARG A 161 12.13 -17.88 1.63
C ARG A 161 13.37 -17.55 2.48
N SER A 162 14.26 -16.72 1.97
CA SER A 162 15.44 -16.26 2.71
C SER A 162 15.05 -15.53 3.99
N ILE A 163 13.97 -14.76 3.97
CA ILE A 163 13.45 -14.04 5.13
C ILE A 163 12.89 -15.00 6.17
N LEU A 164 12.04 -15.94 5.75
CA LEU A 164 11.53 -16.98 6.65
C LEU A 164 12.68 -17.74 7.32
N ASN A 165 13.74 -18.08 6.57
CA ASN A 165 14.87 -18.83 7.10
C ASN A 165 15.83 -18.00 7.97
N SER A 166 15.93 -16.69 7.74
CA SER A 166 16.96 -15.84 8.37
C SER A 166 16.43 -14.97 9.49
N CYS A 167 15.12 -14.75 9.56
CA CYS A 167 14.51 -13.74 10.41
C CYS A 167 13.45 -14.31 11.37
N GLU A 168 13.32 -15.64 11.47
CA GLU A 168 12.28 -16.35 12.25
C GLU A 168 12.36 -16.16 13.79
N THR A 169 13.36 -15.46 14.35
CA THR A 169 13.52 -15.28 15.81
C THR A 169 13.33 -13.86 16.33
N GLU A 170 13.22 -12.85 15.48
CA GLU A 170 12.88 -11.52 15.95
C GLU A 170 11.37 -11.36 15.95
N ARG A 171 10.78 -11.72 17.09
CA ARG A 171 9.54 -11.09 17.55
C ARG A 171 9.76 -9.59 17.49
N LEU A 172 9.33 -8.99 16.38
CA LEU A 172 9.10 -7.56 16.24
C LEU A 172 8.38 -7.11 17.52
N GLY A 173 9.00 -6.18 18.24
CA GLY A 173 8.62 -5.82 19.60
C GLY A 173 7.11 -5.60 19.76
N ASN A 174 6.61 -5.99 20.93
CA ASN A 174 5.22 -5.84 21.42
C ASN A 174 4.22 -6.92 21.00
N GLY A 175 4.50 -8.20 21.30
CA GLY A 175 3.50 -9.20 21.73
C GLY A 175 2.38 -9.60 20.75
N LYS A 176 2.21 -8.88 19.64
CA LYS A 176 1.36 -9.22 18.53
C LYS A 176 2.20 -10.09 17.62
N LYS A 177 1.76 -11.32 17.42
CA LYS A 177 2.19 -12.10 16.26
C LYS A 177 1.78 -11.28 15.04
N GLN A 178 2.64 -10.42 14.49
CA GLN A 178 2.46 -9.99 13.11
C GLN A 178 2.48 -11.27 12.32
N GLY A 179 1.31 -11.63 11.82
CA GLY A 179 1.20 -12.84 11.03
C GLY A 179 2.12 -12.67 9.84
N LYS A 180 2.55 -13.80 9.28
CA LYS A 180 3.09 -13.88 7.93
C LYS A 180 2.45 -12.90 6.91
N PRO A 181 1.14 -12.56 6.92
CA PRO A 181 0.51 -11.67 5.92
C PRO A 181 1.16 -10.29 5.74
N ASP A 182 1.57 -9.61 6.81
CA ASP A 182 1.99 -8.18 6.73
C ASP A 182 3.29 -8.03 5.93
N PHE A 183 4.23 -8.97 6.09
CA PHE A 183 5.47 -8.96 5.32
C PHE A 183 5.23 -9.16 3.82
N TYR A 184 4.30 -10.08 3.46
CA TYR A 184 4.00 -10.32 2.06
C TYR A 184 3.37 -9.11 1.41
N SER A 185 2.41 -8.46 2.07
CA SER A 185 1.79 -7.24 1.55
C SER A 185 2.82 -6.13 1.33
N GLU A 186 3.74 -5.92 2.27
CA GLU A 186 4.76 -4.87 2.10
C GLU A 186 5.74 -5.14 0.96
N MET A 187 6.12 -6.40 0.75
CA MET A 187 6.94 -6.78 -0.41
C MET A 187 6.23 -6.53 -1.76
N TYR A 188 4.90 -6.69 -1.79
CA TYR A 188 4.12 -6.33 -2.96
C TYR A 188 4.01 -4.82 -3.16
N ASN A 189 4.18 -3.99 -2.13
CA ASN A 189 4.18 -2.52 -2.25
C ASN A 189 5.47 -1.97 -2.87
N LEU A 190 6.62 -2.62 -2.62
CA LEU A 190 7.89 -2.22 -3.24
C LEU A 190 7.94 -2.48 -4.76
N THR A 191 7.37 -3.60 -5.23
CA THR A 191 7.36 -3.98 -6.66
C THR A 191 6.82 -2.85 -7.56
N PRO A 192 5.64 -2.28 -7.32
CA PRO A 192 5.12 -1.15 -8.07
C PRO A 192 6.04 0.06 -8.00
N ALA A 193 6.53 0.46 -6.82
CA ALA A 193 7.45 1.60 -6.70
C ALA A 193 8.65 1.49 -7.66
N LEU A 194 9.25 0.30 -7.69
CA LEU A 194 10.37 -0.03 -8.55
C LEU A 194 9.97 -0.10 -10.04
N CYS A 195 8.75 -0.51 -10.34
CA CYS A 195 8.26 -0.81 -11.68
C CYS A 195 7.30 0.24 -12.27
N ILE A 196 7.07 1.37 -11.60
CA ILE A 196 6.25 2.48 -12.11
C ILE A 196 6.89 3.03 -13.40
N ASP A 197 6.06 3.39 -14.38
CA ASP A 197 6.47 3.98 -15.67
C ASP A 197 7.37 3.10 -16.57
N LEU A 198 7.37 1.77 -16.38
CA LEU A 198 7.97 0.77 -17.28
C LEU A 198 6.96 0.22 -18.29
#